data_AF-A0A833J685-F1
#
_entry.id   AF-A0A833J685-F1
#
_cell.length_a   1.000
_cell.length_b   1.000
_cell.length_c   1.000
_cell.angle_alpha   90.00
_cell.angle_beta   90.00
_cell.angle_gamma   90.00
#
_symmetry.space_group_name_H-M   'P 1'
#
loop_
_entity.id
_entity.type
_entity.pdbx_description
1 polymer ?
#
loop_
_entity_poly.entity_id
_entity_poly.type
_entity_poly.pdbx_seq_one_letter_code
_entity_poly.pdbx_strand_id
1 'polypeptide(L)'
;MARNRPASLEAALGGALPQEPTAETATIVQHPATPVSAPAPKAKNYEQVVAYVPTACKKRLRMMCIEHDRDLNSFIREGIDLMLAKYGQPSLKEFEAKS
;
A
#
# COMPACT_ATOMS: atom_id res chain seq x y z
N MET A 1 13.04 33.94 16.23
CA MET A 1 13.93 33.79 15.04
C MET A 1 14.74 32.52 15.28
N ALA A 2 14.88 31.52 14.42
CA ALA A 2 14.58 31.34 13.02
C ALA A 2 14.12 29.88 12.76
N ARG A 3 13.32 29.71 11.69
CA ARG A 3 12.61 28.51 11.27
C ARG A 3 13.37 27.94 10.07
N ASN A 4 14.09 26.83 10.23
CA ASN A 4 14.82 26.19 9.12
C ASN A 4 13.83 25.46 8.21
N ARG A 5 13.41 26.15 7.15
CA ARG A 5 12.60 25.60 6.05
C ARG A 5 13.55 24.92 5.05
N PRO A 6 13.33 23.67 4.61
CA PRO A 6 14.13 23.09 3.54
C PRO A 6 13.88 23.84 2.22
N ALA A 7 14.95 24.02 1.43
CA ALA A 7 14.94 24.77 0.18
C ALA A 7 13.95 24.15 -0.83
N SER A 8 13.00 24.97 -1.30
CA SER A 8 11.99 24.58 -2.30
C SER A 8 12.62 24.57 -3.69
N LEU A 9 12.28 23.55 -4.48
CA LEU A 9 12.82 23.20 -5.81
C LEU A 9 12.47 24.21 -6.93
N GLU A 10 11.86 25.34 -6.58
CA GLU A 10 11.38 26.36 -7.52
C GLU A 10 12.44 27.40 -7.91
N ALA A 11 13.63 27.37 -7.31
CA ALA A 11 14.72 28.30 -7.63
C ALA A 11 15.51 27.94 -8.91
N ALA A 12 15.26 26.78 -9.53
CA ALA A 12 16.01 26.31 -10.70
C ALA A 12 15.28 26.53 -12.05
N LEU A 13 14.08 27.10 -12.04
CA LEU A 13 13.25 27.27 -13.24
C LEU A 13 12.81 28.73 -13.47
N GLY A 14 13.58 29.70 -12.97
CA GLY A 14 13.31 31.13 -13.18
C GLY A 14 14.07 31.66 -14.40
N GLY A 15 13.40 31.76 -15.55
CA GLY A 15 14.00 32.34 -16.73
C GLY A 15 13.06 32.63 -17.91
N ALA A 16 11.95 33.35 -17.69
CA ALA A 16 11.36 34.29 -18.67
C ALA A 16 10.09 34.97 -18.12
N LEU A 17 10.24 36.28 -17.89
CA LEU A 17 9.36 37.45 -17.76
C LEU A 17 7.80 37.39 -17.91
N PRO A 18 7.09 38.41 -17.38
CA PRO A 18 5.69 38.36 -16.95
C PRO A 18 4.66 38.86 -17.99
N GLN A 19 3.42 38.35 -17.93
CA GLN A 19 2.23 39.03 -18.47
C GLN A 19 1.02 38.92 -17.53
N GLU A 20 0.32 40.04 -17.43
CA GLU A 20 -0.80 40.41 -16.57
C GLU A 20 -2.13 39.67 -16.85
N PRO A 21 -3.13 39.75 -15.95
CA PRO A 21 -4.23 38.78 -15.85
C PRO A 21 -5.46 39.15 -16.70
N THR A 22 -6.04 38.15 -17.36
CA THR A 22 -7.39 38.24 -17.95
C THR A 22 -8.27 37.15 -17.36
N ALA A 23 -9.33 37.56 -16.68
CA ALA A 23 -10.44 36.70 -16.27
C ALA A 23 -11.42 36.55 -17.44
N GLU A 24 -11.78 35.32 -17.81
CA GLU A 24 -13.19 34.86 -17.91
C GLU A 24 -13.30 33.43 -18.45
N THR A 25 -14.11 32.64 -17.74
CA THR A 25 -14.85 31.43 -18.14
C THR A 25 -14.10 30.28 -18.85
N ALA A 26 -13.52 29.39 -18.05
CA ALA A 26 -13.17 28.04 -18.50
C ALA A 26 -14.44 27.15 -18.55
N THR A 27 -14.89 26.83 -19.76
CA THR A 27 -15.85 25.74 -20.02
C THR A 27 -15.24 24.42 -19.53
N ILE A 28 -15.83 23.82 -18.50
CA ILE A 28 -15.46 22.50 -18.00
C ILE A 28 -16.01 21.47 -18.97
N VAL A 29 -15.13 20.90 -19.79
CA VAL A 29 -15.45 19.72 -20.60
C VAL A 29 -15.52 18.52 -19.67
N GLN A 30 -16.73 18.14 -19.27
CA GLN A 30 -16.98 17.01 -18.39
C GLN A 30 -16.82 15.71 -19.20
N HIS A 31 -15.65 15.09 -19.12
CA HIS A 31 -15.47 13.75 -19.66
C HIS A 31 -16.31 12.77 -18.84
N PRO A 32 -17.10 11.86 -19.46
CA PRO A 32 -17.77 10.81 -18.72
C PRO A 32 -16.70 9.92 -18.10
N ALA A 33 -16.54 10.02 -16.77
CA ALA A 33 -15.75 9.09 -16.01
C ALA A 33 -16.44 7.72 -16.13
N THR A 34 -15.88 6.83 -16.94
CA THR A 34 -16.22 5.42 -16.89
C THR A 34 -15.96 4.95 -15.46
N PRO A 35 -16.97 4.46 -14.73
CA PRO A 35 -16.74 3.92 -13.41
C PRO A 35 -15.86 2.69 -13.59
N VAL A 36 -14.59 2.80 -13.20
CA VAL A 36 -13.73 1.63 -13.00
C VAL A 36 -14.43 0.81 -11.93
N SER A 37 -15.06 -0.28 -12.36
CA SER A 37 -15.68 -1.25 -11.47
C SER A 37 -14.58 -1.77 -10.56
N ALA A 38 -14.61 -1.33 -9.29
CA ALA A 38 -13.76 -1.92 -8.26
C ALA A 38 -14.08 -3.42 -8.20
N PRO A 39 -13.07 -4.31 -8.21
CA PRO A 39 -13.31 -5.73 -8.06
C PRO A 39 -14.06 -5.99 -6.74
N ALA A 40 -15.08 -6.85 -6.82
CA ALA A 40 -15.95 -7.21 -5.71
C ALA A 40 -15.17 -7.55 -4.42
N PRO A 41 -15.71 -7.22 -3.23
CA PRO A 41 -15.03 -7.48 -1.96
C PRO A 41 -14.72 -8.97 -1.82
N LYS A 42 -13.45 -9.29 -1.61
CA LYS A 42 -12.94 -10.65 -1.46
C LYS A 42 -13.56 -11.32 -0.23
N ALA A 43 -14.23 -12.45 -0.46
CA ALA A 43 -14.60 -13.57 0.42
C ALA A 43 -14.88 -13.28 1.92
N LYS A 44 -16.11 -13.62 2.35
CA LYS A 44 -16.72 -13.33 3.66
C LYS A 44 -16.15 -14.12 4.86
N ASN A 45 -15.08 -14.91 4.68
CA ASN A 45 -14.61 -15.90 5.66
C ASN A 45 -13.14 -15.71 6.08
N TYR A 46 -12.63 -14.47 6.12
CA TYR A 46 -11.29 -14.19 6.66
C TYR A 46 -11.37 -13.27 7.86
N GLU A 47 -10.69 -13.67 8.94
CA GLU A 47 -10.48 -12.83 10.12
C GLU A 47 -9.02 -12.36 10.20
N GLN A 48 -8.82 -11.10 10.59
CA GLN A 48 -7.48 -10.54 10.74
C GLN A 48 -6.88 -10.93 12.09
N VAL A 49 -5.74 -11.62 12.04
CA VAL A 49 -4.91 -11.87 13.24
C VAL A 49 -3.85 -10.78 13.36
N VAL A 50 -3.76 -10.13 14.52
CA VAL A 50 -2.77 -9.07 14.83
C VAL A 50 -1.78 -9.59 15.87
N ALA A 51 -0.48 -9.48 15.58
CA ALA A 51 0.59 -9.87 16.49
C ALA A 51 1.61 -8.74 16.65
N TYR A 52 2.03 -8.48 17.88
CA TYR A 52 3.11 -7.55 18.18
C TYR A 52 4.46 -8.22 17.98
N VAL A 53 5.33 -7.58 17.20
CA VAL A 53 6.70 -8.04 16.96
C VAL A 53 7.69 -6.90 17.21
N PRO A 54 8.94 -7.20 17.61
CA PRO A 54 9.97 -6.18 17.70
C PRO A 54 10.15 -5.41 16.40
N THR A 55 10.44 -4.11 16.46
CA THR A 55 10.61 -3.26 15.27
C THR A 55 11.68 -3.78 14.31
N ALA A 56 12.77 -4.34 14.85
CA ALA A 56 13.84 -4.96 14.06
C ALA A 56 13.33 -6.16 13.24
N CYS A 57 12.42 -6.97 13.80
CA CYS A 57 11.80 -8.10 13.11
C CYS A 57 10.95 -7.62 11.93
N LYS A 58 10.10 -6.60 12.13
CA LYS A 58 9.30 -6.00 11.05
C LYS A 58 10.17 -5.46 9.91
N LYS A 59 11.31 -4.83 10.24
CA LYS A 59 12.27 -4.35 9.23
C LYS A 59 12.87 -5.52 8.45
N ARG A 60 13.28 -6.59 9.13
CA ARG A 60 13.85 -7.79 8.47
C ARG A 60 12.84 -8.48 7.57
N LEU A 61 11.59 -8.65 8.01
CA LEU A 61 10.52 -9.24 7.18
C LEU A 61 10.31 -8.46 5.88
N ARG A 62 10.34 -7.11 5.93
CA ARG A 62 10.24 -6.28 4.71
C ARG A 62 11.43 -6.45 3.78
N MET A 63 12.65 -6.58 4.31
CA MET A 63 13.82 -6.86 3.47
C MET A 63 13.68 -8.21 2.77
N MET A 64 13.22 -9.23 3.49
CA MET A 64 12.97 -10.56 2.91
C MET A 64 11.91 -10.53 1.80
N CYS A 65 10.89 -9.67 1.91
CA CYS A 65 9.91 -9.46 0.84
C CYS A 65 10.57 -9.01 -0.47
N ILE A 66 11.56 -8.11 -0.37
CA ILE A 66 12.32 -7.59 -1.51
C ILE A 66 13.29 -8.67 -2.04
N GLU A 67 14.02 -9.35 -1.15
CA GLU A 67 15.01 -10.36 -1.51
C GLU A 67 14.39 -11.56 -2.27
N HIS A 68 13.17 -11.92 -1.92
CA HIS A 68 12.49 -13.10 -2.47
C HIS A 68 11.36 -12.78 -3.46
N ASP A 69 11.14 -11.49 -3.80
CA ASP A 69 10.03 -11.03 -4.64
C ASP A 69 8.66 -11.57 -4.18
N ARG A 70 8.41 -11.52 -2.87
CA ARG A 70 7.14 -11.98 -2.26
C ARG A 70 6.52 -10.89 -1.40
N ASP A 71 5.20 -10.89 -1.29
CA ASP A 71 4.50 -9.98 -0.40
C ASP A 71 4.56 -10.44 1.07
N LEU A 72 4.33 -9.49 1.98
CA LEU A 72 4.39 -9.74 3.42
C LEU A 72 3.29 -10.72 3.88
N ASN A 73 2.09 -10.65 3.32
CA ASN A 73 0.99 -11.53 3.72
C ASN A 73 1.32 -13.00 3.40
N SER A 74 1.91 -13.26 2.22
CA SER A 74 2.37 -14.60 1.82
C SER A 74 3.39 -15.18 2.81
N PHE A 75 4.40 -14.41 3.23
CA PHE A 75 5.35 -14.85 4.26
C PHE A 75 4.68 -15.15 5.60
N ILE A 76 3.73 -14.30 6.02
CA ILE A 76 3.00 -14.51 7.27
C ILE A 76 2.13 -15.77 7.20
N ARG A 77 1.42 -16.00 6.09
CA ARG A 77 0.61 -17.21 5.88
C ARG A 77 1.47 -18.47 5.86
N GLU A 78 2.61 -18.46 5.18
CA GLU A 78 3.58 -19.57 5.20
C GLU A 78 4.08 -19.87 6.62
N GLY A 79 4.42 -18.84 7.39
CA GLY A 79 4.82 -19.00 8.79
C GLY A 79 3.70 -19.58 9.68
N ILE A 80 2.45 -19.22 9.42
CA ILE A 80 1.28 -19.79 10.11
C ILE A 80 1.09 -21.25 9.73
N ASP A 81 1.18 -21.61 8.45
CA ASP A 81 1.08 -23.01 8.00
C ASP A 81 2.17 -23.90 8.62
N LEU A 82 3.41 -23.41 8.69
CA LEU A 82 4.51 -24.10 9.37
C LEU A 82 4.22 -24.31 10.87
N MET A 83 3.62 -23.33 11.54
CA MET A 83 3.20 -23.44 12.93
C MET A 83 2.06 -24.45 13.09
N LEU A 84 1.03 -24.40 12.25
CA LEU A 84 -0.11 -25.33 12.29
C LEU A 84 0.35 -26.78 12.09
N ALA A 85 1.20 -27.01 11.09
CA ALA A 85 1.78 -28.32 10.80
C ALA A 85 2.55 -28.90 12.00
N LYS A 86 3.30 -28.06 12.72
CA LYS A 86 4.03 -28.46 13.94
C LYS A 86 3.11 -29.02 15.03
N TYR A 87 1.86 -28.59 15.09
CA TYR A 87 0.86 -29.05 16.07
C TYR A 87 -0.19 -30.00 15.49
N GLY A 88 0.05 -30.57 14.30
CA GLY A 88 -0.88 -31.49 13.64
C GLY A 88 -2.21 -30.85 13.25
N GLN A 89 -2.24 -29.53 13.11
CA GLN A 89 -3.42 -28.79 12.66
C GLN A 89 -3.45 -28.75 11.12
N PRO A 90 -4.65 -28.69 10.50
CA PRO A 90 -4.77 -28.54 9.07
C PRO A 90 -4.20 -27.19 8.60
N SER A 91 -3.80 -27.13 7.33
CA SER A 91 -3.28 -25.92 6.69
C SER A 91 -4.36 -24.84 6.55
N LEU A 92 -3.95 -23.60 6.33
CA LEU A 92 -4.86 -22.49 6.04
C LEU A 92 -5.77 -22.80 4.84
N LYS A 93 -5.22 -23.46 3.81
CA LYS A 93 -5.96 -23.87 2.61
C LYS A 93 -7.05 -24.91 2.89
N GLU A 94 -6.81 -25.80 3.85
CA GLU A 94 -7.81 -26.79 4.28
C GLU A 94 -8.92 -26.17 5.12
N PHE A 95 -8.63 -25.13 5.90
CA PHE A 95 -9.67 -24.35 6.59
C PHE A 95 -10.55 -23.57 5.60
N GLU A 96 -9.95 -22.99 4.55
CA GLU A 96 -10.68 -22.31 3.47
C GLU A 96 -11.65 -23.26 2.75
N ALA A 97 -11.28 -24.54 2.57
CA ALA A 97 -12.12 -25.54 1.90
C ALA A 97 -13.26 -26.11 2.76
N LYS A 98 -13.19 -25.95 4.09
CA LYS A 98 -14.20 -26.42 5.06
C LYS A 98 -15.19 -25.34 5.48
N SER A 99 -14.96 -24.08 5.08
CA SER A 99 -15.75 -22.90 5.48
C SER A 99 -16.79 -22.50 4.43
#